data_AF-A0A5B8UY22-F1
#
_entry.id   AF-A0A5B8UY22-F1
#
_cell.length_a   1.000
_cell.length_b   1.000
_cell.length_c   1.000
_cell.angle_alpha   90.00
_cell.angle_beta   90.00
_cell.angle_gamma   90.00
#
_symmetry.space_group_name_H-M   'P 1'
#
loop_
_entity.id
_entity.type
_entity.pdbx_description
1 polymer ?
#
loop_
_entity_poly.entity_id
_entity_poly.type
_entity_poly.pdbx_seq_one_letter_code
_entity_poly.pdbx_strand_id
1 'polypeptide(L)' 'MPKSNLPTYAIVELLIRLAKFDSAIGNYKDHAVYDDEVIVKTSGGNIRIPAALVMQQFEAPEQIVDEQLEKVAQWFNATN' A
#
# COMPACT_ATOMS: atom_id res chain seq x y z
N MET A 1 9.29 18.81 -9.17
CA MET A 1 8.78 17.43 -9.03
C MET A 1 7.31 17.44 -9.40
N PRO A 2 6.85 16.61 -10.36
CA PRO A 2 5.43 16.50 -10.62
C PRO A 2 4.78 15.92 -9.36
N LYS A 3 3.79 16.63 -8.82
CA LYS A 3 2.93 16.09 -7.75
C LYS A 3 2.08 15.00 -8.40
N SER A 4 2.60 13.77 -8.39
CA SER A 4 1.77 12.57 -8.52
C SER A 4 0.83 12.58 -7.31
N ASN A 5 -0.38 13.13 -7.48
CA ASN A 5 -1.40 13.14 -6.44
C ASN A 5 -2.07 11.76 -6.41
N LEU A 6 -1.33 10.75 -5.96
CA LEU A 6 -1.97 9.49 -5.58
C LEU A 6 -2.90 9.75 -4.38
N PRO A 7 -4.12 9.22 -4.40
CA PRO A 7 -5.09 9.47 -3.35
C PRO A 7 -4.67 8.77 -2.06
N THR A 8 -4.31 9.55 -1.03
CA THR A 8 -3.88 9.02 0.28
C THR A 8 -4.89 8.04 0.87
N TYR A 9 -6.19 8.25 0.66
CA TYR A 9 -7.21 7.34 1.17
C TYR A 9 -7.11 5.94 0.54
N ALA A 10 -6.76 5.83 -0.75
CA ALA A 10 -6.57 4.55 -1.42
C ALA A 10 -5.36 3.80 -0.83
N ILE A 11 -4.30 4.52 -0.46
CA ILE A 11 -3.16 3.95 0.25
C ILE A 11 -3.60 3.39 1.62
N VAL A 12 -4.39 4.16 2.38
CA VAL A 12 -4.89 3.74 3.70
C VAL A 12 -5.80 2.52 3.60
N GLU A 13 -6.73 2.50 2.64
CA GLU A 13 -7.60 1.34 2.41
C GLU A 13 -6.83 0.10 1.97
N LEU A 14 -5.82 0.25 1.12
CA LEU A 14 -4.92 -0.84 0.76
C LEU A 14 -4.22 -1.40 2.00
N LEU A 15 -3.69 -0.57 2.89
CA LEU A 15 -3.09 -1.05 4.14
C LEU A 15 -4.07 -1.88 4.99
N ILE A 16 -5.34 -1.46 5.08
CA ILE A 16 -6.38 -2.22 5.79
C ILE A 16 -6.61 -3.59 5.13
N ARG A 17 -6.63 -3.64 3.79
CA ARG A 17 -6.78 -4.89 3.03
C ARG A 17 -5.56 -5.80 3.21
N LEU A 18 -4.35 -5.24 3.13
CA LEU A 18 -3.09 -5.97 3.29
C LEU A 18 -2.93 -6.51 4.72
N ALA A 19 -3.42 -5.78 5.74
CA ALA A 19 -3.38 -6.20 7.13
C ALA A 19 -4.19 -7.49 7.43
N LYS A 20 -5.05 -7.93 6.50
CA LYS A 20 -5.69 -9.26 6.56
C LYS A 20 -4.69 -10.40 6.40
N PHE A 21 -3.61 -10.16 5.67
CA PHE A 21 -2.56 -11.16 5.37
C PHE A 21 -1.35 -11.01 6.30
N ASP A 22 -1.01 -9.77 6.67
CA ASP A 22 0.03 -9.50 7.65
C ASP A 22 -0.39 -8.38 8.61
N SER A 23 -0.79 -8.77 9.82
CA SER A 23 -1.24 -7.84 10.86
C SER A 23 -0.10 -6.96 11.41
N ALA A 24 1.17 -7.33 11.19
CA ALA A 24 2.32 -6.53 11.59
C ALA A 24 2.47 -5.25 10.76
N ILE A 25 1.79 -5.13 9.61
CA ILE A 25 1.78 -3.91 8.78
C ILE A 25 1.37 -2.69 9.61
N GLY A 26 0.35 -2.81 10.46
CA GLY A 26 -0.09 -1.71 11.33
C GLY A 26 -0.70 -0.51 10.58
N ASN A 27 -0.64 0.67 11.20
CA ASN A 27 -1.37 1.86 10.76
C ASN A 27 -0.51 2.78 9.88
N TYR A 28 -1.11 3.43 8.89
CA TYR A 28 -0.47 4.46 8.07
C TYR A 28 0.20 5.56 8.92
N LYS A 29 1.40 5.98 8.51
CA LYS A 29 2.12 7.12 9.09
C LYS A 29 2.48 8.16 8.04
N ASP A 30 3.08 7.73 6.94
CA ASP A 30 3.54 8.60 5.87
C ASP A 30 3.75 7.81 4.57
N HIS A 31 3.96 8.47 3.45
CA HIS A 31 4.36 7.82 2.21
C HIS A 31 5.25 8.69 1.32
N ALA A 32 6.04 8.04 0.49
CA ALA A 32 6.78 8.66 -0.61
C ALA A 32 6.34 8.04 -1.93
N VAL A 33 6.04 8.88 -2.92
CA VAL A 33 5.62 8.46 -4.24
C VAL A 33 6.80 8.53 -5.20
N TYR A 34 7.00 7.45 -5.94
CA TYR A 34 7.92 7.30 -7.06
C TYR A 34 7.14 6.96 -8.32
N ASP A 35 7.81 6.90 -9.47
CA ASP A 35 7.14 6.72 -10.76
C ASP A 35 6.33 5.40 -10.82
N ASP A 36 6.89 4.29 -10.34
CA ASP A 36 6.25 2.96 -10.40
C ASP A 36 5.77 2.42 -9.05
N GLU A 37 6.16 3.05 -7.94
CA GLU A 37 5.86 2.56 -6.59
C GLU A 37 5.57 3.66 -5.58
N VAL A 38 4.88 3.26 -4.52
CA VAL A 38 4.68 4.04 -3.30
C VAL A 38 5.33 3.31 -2.15
N ILE A 39 6.28 3.97 -1.48
CA ILE A 39 6.84 3.47 -0.24
C ILE A 39 6.01 4.03 0.90
N VAL A 40 5.32 3.16 1.63
CA VAL A 40 4.42 3.54 2.72
C VAL A 40 5.08 3.20 4.04
N LYS A 41 5.21 4.21 4.90
CA LYS A 41 5.63 4.05 6.29
C LYS A 41 4.40 3.79 7.15
N THR A 42 4.49 2.77 7.97
CA THR A 42 3.43 2.38 8.91
C THR A 42 3.93 2.39 10.34
N SER A 43 3.07 2.07 11.30
CA SER A 43 3.46 1.89 12.71
C SER A 43 4.27 0.62 12.96
N GLY A 44 4.19 -0.37 12.06
CA GLY A 44 4.93 -1.62 12.20
C GLY A 44 6.18 -1.72 11.32
N GLY A 45 6.30 -0.86 10.30
CA GLY A 45 7.44 -0.93 9.38
C GLY A 45 7.24 -0.12 8.11
N ASN A 46 7.68 -0.68 6.99
CA ASN A 46 7.51 -0.10 5.67
C ASN A 46 7.07 -1.16 4.67
N ILE A 47 6.28 -0.74 3.68
CA ILE A 47 5.85 -1.59 2.57
C ILE A 47 5.97 -0.84 1.25
N ARG A 48 6.36 -1.56 0.20
CA ARG A 48 6.36 -1.05 -1.17
C ARG A 48 5.07 -1.49 -1.84
N ILE A 49 4.33 -0.56 -2.43
CA ILE A 49 3.07 -0.82 -3.12
C ILE A 49 3.21 -0.32 -4.55
N PRO A 50 2.91 -1.13 -5.59
CA PRO A 50 2.93 -0.64 -6.97
C PRO A 50 1.97 0.55 -7.14
N ALA A 51 2.41 1.62 -7.81
CA ALA A 51 1.56 2.80 -8.03
C ALA A 51 0.29 2.43 -8.80
N ALA A 52 0.38 1.47 -9.74
CA ALA A 52 -0.76 0.90 -10.45
C ALA A 52 -1.80 0.25 -9.53
N LEU A 53 -1.37 -0.42 -8.45
CA LEU A 53 -2.29 -1.03 -7.49
C LEU A 53 -3.00 0.04 -6.64
N VAL A 54 -2.30 1.13 -6.29
CA VAL A 54 -2.91 2.28 -5.61
C VAL A 54 -3.97 2.95 -6.49
N MET A 55 -3.67 3.12 -7.78
CA MET A 55 -4.65 3.62 -8.75
C MET A 55 -5.82 2.66 -8.95
N GLN A 56 -5.57 1.36 -9.01
CA GLN A 56 -6.64 0.38 -9.12
C GLN A 56 -7.54 0.38 -7.88
N GLN A 57 -6.98 0.58 -6.68
CA GLN A 57 -7.79 0.75 -5.46
C GLN A 57 -8.68 2.00 -5.55
N PHE A 58 -8.17 3.07 -6.15
CA PHE A 58 -8.93 4.31 -6.32
C PHE A 58 -10.07 4.16 -7.34
N GLU A 59 -9.83 3.49 -8.46
CA GLU A 59 -10.75 3.46 -9.60
C GLU A 59 -11.71 2.27 -9.57
N ALA A 60 -11.22 1.08 -9.20
CA ALA A 60 -11.96 -0.19 -9.30
C ALA A 60 -11.48 -1.21 -8.24
N PRO A 61 -11.67 -0.93 -6.93
CA PRO A 61 -11.13 -1.75 -5.85
C PRO A 61 -11.63 -3.20 -5.86
N GLU A 62 -12.81 -3.45 -6.42
CA GLU A 62 -13.43 -4.77 -6.60
C GLU A 62 -12.69 -5.66 -7.60
N GLN A 63 -11.85 -5.09 -8.46
CA GLN A 63 -11.03 -5.83 -9.42
C GLN A 63 -9.71 -6.33 -8.83
N ILE A 64 -9.34 -5.86 -7.64
CA ILE A 64 -8.15 -6.34 -6.93
C ILE A 64 -8.51 -7.63 -6.20
N VAL A 65 -7.94 -8.75 -6.64
CA VAL A 65 -8.14 -10.07 -6.02
C VAL A 65 -7.17 -10.31 -4.87
N ASP A 66 -7.55 -11.20 -3.95
CA ASP A 66 -6.78 -11.50 -2.73
C ASP A 66 -5.35 -11.97 -3.01
N GLU A 67 -5.10 -12.74 -4.08
CA GLU A 67 -3.75 -13.19 -4.45
C GLU A 67 -2.80 -12.01 -4.74
N GLN A 68 -3.30 -10.91 -5.31
CA GLN A 68 -2.48 -9.72 -5.56
C GLN A 68 -2.11 -9.03 -4.25
N LEU A 69 -3.07 -8.93 -3.32
CA LEU A 69 -2.86 -8.33 -2.00
C LEU A 69 -1.89 -9.17 -1.17
N GLU A 70 -2.04 -10.49 -1.18
CA GLU A 70 -1.16 -11.41 -0.46
C GLU A 70 0.29 -11.28 -0.95
N LYS A 71 0.51 -11.22 -2.27
CA LYS A 71 1.84 -10.99 -2.86
C LYS A 71 2.47 -9.67 -2.40
N VAL A 72 1.68 -8.59 -2.34
CA VAL A 72 2.18 -7.30 -1.87
C VAL A 72 2.45 -7.31 -0.36
N ALA A 73 1.61 -7.98 0.43
CA ALA A 73 1.81 -8.11 1.88
C ALA A 73 3.14 -8.80 2.21
N GLN A 74 3.58 -9.76 1.38
CA GLN A 74 4.89 -10.42 1.52
C GLN A 74 6.09 -9.47 1.34
N TRP A 75 5.90 -8.27 0.81
CA TRP A 75 6.96 -7.26 0.68
C TRP A 75 7.10 -6.35 1.91
N PHE A 76 6.30 -6.59 2.96
CA PHE A 76 6.39 -5.85 4.20
C PHE A 76 7.74 -6.08 4.90
N ASN A 77 8.34 -4.99 5.36
CA ASN A 77 9.58 -4.98 6.12
C ASN A 77 9.32 -4.39 7.51
N ALA A 78 9.18 -5.28 8.49
CA ALA A 78 8.95 -4.92 9.88
C ALA A 78 10.14 -4.14 10.47
N THR A 79 9.86 -3.16 11.32
CA THR A 79 10.88 -2.53 12.17
C THR A 79 10.89 -3.29 13.49
N ASN A 80 11.96 -4.05 13.76
CA ASN A 80 12.20 -4.70 15.05
C ASN A 80 12.34 -3.68 16.18
#